data_AF-A0A1H7VUD1-F1
#
_entry.id   AF-A0A1H7VUD1-F1
#
_cell.length_a   1.000
_cell.length_b   1.000
_cell.length_c   1.000
_cell.angle_alpha   90.00
_cell.angle_beta   90.00
_cell.angle_gamma   90.00
#
_symmetry.space_group_name_H-M   'P 1'
#
loop_
_entity.id
_entity.type
_entity.pdbx_description
1 polymer ?
#
loop_
_entity_poly.entity_id
_entity_poly.type
_entity_poly.pdbx_seq_one_letter_code
_entity_poly.pdbx_strand_id
1 'polypeptide(L)'
;MKALKLKIILILLFVASGIGINGQFKTVEDSLDYELHYKKYYDCKYEPGYVLIIQKKGKIIDPAKSWKPTKEGFAIRMEAIYDLEFNDGKLYRSGVIKNITKDSLTISSTMNENCAKYEGIKYELFTYSIKDIVIARFINDRSLGIFSKKKINDAYEVFTMKVDKAKLCPAVLTFPKRNNEVKVCHYYLTDQGYDILFETNGFLDYMQYPVYWQ
;
A
#
# COMPACT_ATOMS: atom_id res chain seq x y z
N MET A 1 -30.95 -29.16 58.93
CA MET A 1 -31.14 -29.40 57.47
C MET A 1 -31.59 -28.14 56.70
N LYS A 2 -31.02 -26.97 56.99
CA LYS A 2 -31.29 -25.70 56.26
C LYS A 2 -30.03 -25.01 55.73
N ALA A 3 -28.84 -25.39 56.20
CA ALA A 3 -27.56 -24.84 55.73
C ALA A 3 -27.01 -25.50 54.45
N LEU A 4 -27.56 -26.66 54.03
CA LEU A 4 -27.08 -27.38 52.83
C LEU A 4 -27.71 -26.85 51.53
N LYS A 5 -28.87 -26.19 51.60
CA LYS A 5 -29.58 -25.65 50.41
C LYS A 5 -29.02 -24.31 49.92
N LEU A 6 -28.30 -23.56 50.77
CA LEU A 6 -27.78 -22.23 50.39
C LEU A 6 -26.46 -22.30 49.59
N LYS A 7 -25.65 -23.36 49.78
CA LYS A 7 -24.42 -23.56 49.00
C LYS A 7 -24.65 -24.02 47.56
N ILE A 8 -25.76 -24.71 47.28
CA ILE A 8 -26.07 -25.20 45.93
C ILE A 8 -26.60 -24.07 45.02
N ILE A 9 -27.27 -23.07 45.59
CA ILE A 9 -27.77 -21.91 44.82
C ILE A 9 -26.64 -20.96 44.41
N LEU A 10 -25.56 -20.85 45.20
CA LEU A 10 -24.41 -20.03 44.81
C LEU A 10 -23.57 -20.65 43.68
N ILE A 11 -23.60 -21.97 43.50
CA ILE A 11 -22.87 -22.65 42.42
C ILE A 11 -23.61 -22.51 41.09
N LEU A 12 -24.95 -22.45 41.10
CA LEU A 12 -25.76 -22.22 39.89
C LEU A 12 -25.70 -20.78 39.38
N LEU A 13 -25.36 -19.81 40.23
CA LEU A 13 -25.17 -18.41 39.82
C LEU A 13 -23.79 -18.13 39.18
N PHE A 14 -22.79 -18.99 39.41
CA PHE A 14 -21.48 -18.86 38.75
C PHE A 14 -21.41 -19.45 37.34
N VAL A 15 -22.40 -20.26 36.93
CA VAL A 15 -22.51 -20.76 35.55
C VAL A 15 -23.23 -19.74 34.64
N ALA A 16 -23.89 -18.74 35.23
CA ALA A 16 -24.55 -17.65 34.50
C ALA A 16 -23.63 -16.43 34.24
N SER A 17 -22.41 -16.41 34.77
CA SER A 17 -21.37 -15.41 34.46
C SER A 17 -20.19 -16.02 33.71
N GLY A 18 -20.49 -17.00 32.84
CA GLY A 18 -19.57 -17.48 31.81
C GLY A 18 -19.36 -16.38 30.78
N ILE A 19 -18.38 -15.53 31.09
CA ILE A 19 -17.70 -14.58 30.21
C ILE A 19 -17.81 -15.04 28.75
N GLY A 20 -18.53 -14.27 27.97
CA GLY A 20 -18.67 -14.46 26.53
C GLY A 20 -17.29 -14.47 25.89
N ILE A 21 -16.82 -15.67 25.55
CA ILE A 21 -15.82 -15.82 24.52
C ILE A 21 -16.60 -15.69 23.21
N ASN A 22 -16.79 -14.46 22.74
CA ASN A 22 -17.05 -14.21 21.33
C ASN A 22 -15.78 -14.58 20.55
N GLY A 23 -15.46 -15.88 20.53
CA GLY A 23 -14.66 -16.44 19.46
C GLY A 23 -15.54 -16.33 18.23
N GLN A 24 -15.27 -15.34 17.38
CA GLN A 24 -15.84 -15.27 16.05
C GLN A 24 -15.56 -16.61 15.36
N PHE A 25 -16.56 -17.49 15.31
CA PHE A 25 -16.58 -18.55 14.34
C PHE A 25 -16.66 -17.86 12.99
N LYS A 26 -15.54 -17.78 12.26
CA LYS A 26 -15.52 -17.38 10.86
C LYS A 26 -16.54 -18.24 10.14
N THR A 27 -17.59 -17.63 9.63
CA THR A 27 -18.61 -18.36 8.88
C THR A 27 -18.00 -18.84 7.56
N VAL A 28 -18.59 -19.88 6.95
CA VAL A 28 -18.15 -20.36 5.62
C VAL A 28 -18.22 -19.23 4.59
N GLU A 29 -19.17 -18.31 4.75
CA GLU A 29 -19.36 -17.12 3.93
C GLU A 29 -18.18 -16.13 4.07
N ASP A 30 -17.71 -15.86 5.30
CA ASP A 30 -16.50 -15.05 5.55
C ASP A 30 -15.22 -15.68 4.96
N SER A 31 -15.14 -17.02 4.92
CA SER A 31 -14.00 -17.74 4.34
C SER A 31 -14.01 -17.75 2.82
N LEU A 32 -15.19 -17.76 2.20
CA LEU A 32 -15.36 -17.73 0.76
C LEU A 32 -15.09 -16.32 0.20
N ASP A 33 -15.55 -15.29 0.90
CA ASP A 33 -15.29 -13.89 0.58
C ASP A 33 -13.80 -13.56 0.73
N TYR A 34 -13.14 -14.12 1.76
CA TYR A 34 -11.70 -14.05 1.97
C TYR A 34 -10.91 -14.63 0.78
N GLU A 35 -11.18 -15.87 0.35
CA GLU A 35 -10.48 -16.43 -0.80
C GLU A 35 -10.75 -15.64 -2.08
N LEU A 36 -11.99 -15.21 -2.34
CA LEU A 36 -12.29 -14.46 -3.57
C LEU A 36 -11.63 -13.07 -3.59
N HIS A 37 -11.64 -12.33 -2.48
CA HIS A 37 -11.11 -10.97 -2.42
C HIS A 37 -9.58 -10.92 -2.55
N TYR A 38 -8.89 -11.86 -1.90
CA TYR A 38 -7.42 -11.82 -1.80
C TYR A 38 -6.71 -12.67 -2.86
N LYS A 39 -7.35 -13.71 -3.43
CA LYS A 39 -6.73 -14.64 -4.39
C LYS A 39 -6.09 -13.94 -5.59
N LYS A 40 -6.72 -12.90 -6.14
CA LYS A 40 -6.15 -12.13 -7.26
C LYS A 40 -4.78 -11.48 -6.94
N TYR A 41 -4.51 -11.21 -5.67
CA TYR A 41 -3.23 -10.66 -5.22
C TYR A 41 -2.21 -11.76 -4.94
N TYR A 42 -2.65 -12.91 -4.41
CA TYR A 42 -1.80 -14.11 -4.29
C TYR A 42 -1.35 -14.65 -5.65
N ASP A 43 -2.24 -14.62 -6.65
CA ASP A 43 -1.98 -15.06 -8.02
C ASP A 43 -1.20 -14.02 -8.85
N CYS A 44 -0.79 -12.90 -8.24
CA CYS A 44 -0.04 -11.87 -8.93
C CYS A 44 1.32 -12.39 -9.39
N LYS A 45 1.58 -12.24 -10.70
CA LYS A 45 2.84 -12.64 -11.32
C LYS A 45 3.67 -11.41 -11.66
N TYR A 46 4.99 -11.53 -11.47
CA TYR A 46 5.92 -10.57 -12.01
C TYR A 46 6.01 -10.76 -13.52
N GLU A 47 5.73 -9.69 -14.25
CA GLU A 47 5.69 -9.71 -15.71
C GLU A 47 6.58 -8.61 -16.31
N PRO A 48 7.13 -8.84 -17.51
CA PRO A 48 7.85 -7.83 -18.24
C PRO A 48 6.97 -6.63 -18.56
N GLY A 49 7.52 -5.42 -18.49
CA GLY A 49 6.79 -4.21 -18.80
C GLY A 49 7.65 -2.97 -18.71
N TYR A 50 7.02 -1.80 -18.86
CA TYR A 50 7.71 -0.52 -18.72
C TYR A 50 7.82 -0.10 -17.25
N VAL A 51 8.99 0.42 -16.91
CA VAL A 51 9.22 1.27 -15.74
C VAL A 51 9.58 2.66 -16.23
N LEU A 52 9.24 3.66 -15.44
CA LEU A 52 9.59 5.05 -15.72
C LEU A 52 10.88 5.40 -14.99
N ILE A 53 11.84 5.93 -15.73
CA ILE A 53 13.15 6.36 -15.25
C ILE A 53 13.19 7.88 -15.26
N ILE A 54 13.57 8.46 -14.11
CA ILE A 54 13.76 9.90 -13.94
C ILE A 54 15.17 10.08 -13.38
N GLN A 55 16.08 10.59 -14.20
CA GLN A 55 17.48 10.76 -13.82
C GLN A 55 18.03 12.11 -14.27
N LYS A 56 19.08 12.59 -13.62
CA LYS A 56 19.80 13.78 -14.06
C LYS A 56 20.51 13.48 -15.38
N LYS A 57 20.50 14.45 -16.29
CA LYS A 57 21.19 14.34 -17.59
C LYS A 57 22.67 13.99 -17.40
N GLY A 58 23.14 13.00 -18.17
CA GLY A 58 24.53 12.53 -18.10
C GLY A 58 24.83 11.62 -16.89
N LYS A 59 23.81 11.22 -16.13
CA LYS A 59 23.89 10.17 -15.12
C LYS A 59 23.18 8.93 -15.61
N ILE A 60 23.48 7.80 -14.99
CA ILE A 60 22.80 6.53 -15.27
C ILE A 60 22.38 5.97 -13.92
N ILE A 61 21.09 5.72 -13.76
CA ILE A 61 20.60 4.89 -12.67
C ILE A 61 20.28 3.50 -13.21
N ASP A 62 20.59 2.48 -12.40
CA ASP A 62 20.33 1.08 -12.74
C ASP A 62 19.31 0.51 -11.75
N PRO A 63 18.04 0.40 -12.14
CA PRO A 63 17.00 -0.11 -11.27
C PRO A 63 17.21 -1.59 -10.89
N ALA A 64 18.01 -2.35 -11.65
CA ALA A 64 18.34 -3.73 -11.30
C ALA A 64 19.25 -3.81 -10.07
N LYS A 65 20.05 -2.76 -9.79
CA LYS A 65 20.91 -2.69 -8.60
C LYS A 65 20.18 -2.15 -7.38
N SER A 66 19.37 -1.11 -7.56
CA SER A 66 18.62 -0.52 -6.45
C SER A 66 17.42 0.26 -6.96
N TRP A 67 16.30 0.07 -6.26
CA TRP A 67 15.08 0.85 -6.46
C TRP A 67 15.01 2.09 -5.56
N LYS A 68 15.99 2.26 -4.66
CA LYS A 68 16.03 3.40 -3.74
C LYS A 68 16.28 4.69 -4.52
N PRO A 69 15.53 5.79 -4.27
CA PRO A 69 15.83 7.08 -4.84
C PRO A 69 17.24 7.55 -4.45
N THR A 70 17.97 8.11 -5.42
CA THR A 70 19.31 8.66 -5.18
C THR A 70 19.35 10.13 -5.55
N LYS A 71 20.44 10.84 -5.23
CA LYS A 71 20.63 12.22 -5.71
C LYS A 71 20.64 12.35 -7.25
N GLU A 72 20.95 11.26 -7.97
CA GLU A 72 21.06 11.24 -9.43
C GLU A 72 19.74 10.87 -10.12
N GLY A 73 18.81 10.21 -9.43
CA GLY A 73 17.55 9.79 -10.05
C GLY A 73 16.79 8.75 -9.24
N PHE A 74 15.67 8.30 -9.79
CA PHE A 74 14.80 7.27 -9.23
C PHE A 74 13.97 6.61 -10.34
N ALA A 75 13.35 5.48 -10.02
CA ALA A 75 12.48 4.75 -10.92
C ALA A 75 11.07 4.59 -10.33
N ILE A 76 10.06 4.66 -11.19
CA ILE A 76 8.64 4.44 -10.88
C ILE A 76 8.20 3.12 -11.53
N ARG A 77 7.46 2.32 -10.78
CA ARG A 77 6.97 0.99 -11.13
C ARG A 77 5.46 0.95 -11.03
N MET A 78 4.84 0.02 -11.75
CA MET A 78 3.41 -0.22 -11.64
C MET A 78 3.04 -0.86 -10.30
N GLU A 79 1.83 -0.59 -9.84
CA GLU A 79 1.17 -1.05 -8.61
C GLU A 79 1.82 -0.62 -7.29
N ALA A 80 2.73 0.35 -7.34
CA ALA A 80 3.21 1.08 -6.16
C ALA A 80 2.53 2.46 -6.03
N ILE A 81 2.56 2.95 -4.81
CA ILE A 81 2.06 4.26 -4.38
C ILE A 81 3.17 5.29 -4.52
N TYR A 82 2.82 6.48 -5.00
CA TYR A 82 3.73 7.61 -5.16
C TYR A 82 3.08 8.93 -4.74
N ASP A 83 3.91 9.88 -4.30
CA ASP A 83 3.54 11.29 -4.15
C ASP A 83 4.09 12.08 -5.35
N LEU A 84 3.21 12.40 -6.29
CA LEU A 84 3.54 13.06 -7.56
C LEU A 84 2.70 14.31 -7.79
N GLU A 85 3.36 15.36 -8.28
CA GLU A 85 2.73 16.57 -8.81
C GLU A 85 2.94 16.66 -10.31
N PHE A 86 1.89 17.05 -11.03
CA PHE A 86 1.87 17.19 -12.48
C PHE A 86 1.80 18.66 -12.90
N ASN A 87 2.09 18.94 -14.17
CA ASN A 87 2.13 20.29 -14.74
C ASN A 87 0.79 21.04 -14.71
N ASP A 88 -0.33 20.32 -14.59
CA ASP A 88 -1.67 20.88 -14.37
C ASP A 88 -1.90 21.33 -12.91
N GLY A 89 -0.89 21.17 -12.05
CA GLY A 89 -0.92 21.51 -10.62
C GLY A 89 -1.58 20.45 -9.75
N LYS A 90 -2.05 19.32 -10.30
CA LYS A 90 -2.64 18.25 -9.50
C LYS A 90 -1.58 17.47 -8.75
N LEU A 91 -1.90 17.19 -7.49
CA LEU A 91 -1.07 16.45 -6.56
C LEU A 91 -1.79 15.17 -6.12
N TYR A 92 -1.15 14.03 -6.35
CA TYR A 92 -1.61 12.73 -5.87
C TYR A 92 -0.63 12.25 -4.81
N ARG A 93 -1.03 12.28 -3.53
CA ARG A 93 -0.17 11.93 -2.39
C ARG A 93 -0.03 10.42 -2.17
N SER A 94 -1.08 9.70 -2.54
CA SER A 94 -1.26 8.25 -2.31
C SER A 94 -1.75 7.54 -3.57
N GLY A 95 -1.45 8.11 -4.75
CA GLY A 95 -1.89 7.55 -6.02
C GLY A 95 -1.10 6.30 -6.38
N VAL A 96 -1.79 5.27 -6.86
CA VAL A 96 -1.18 4.02 -7.34
C VAL A 96 -0.96 4.13 -8.84
N ILE A 97 0.25 3.86 -9.31
CA ILE A 97 0.54 3.83 -10.75
C ILE A 97 0.00 2.51 -11.31
N LYS A 98 -1.11 2.55 -12.05
CA LYS A 98 -1.78 1.36 -12.59
C LYS A 98 -1.18 0.88 -13.91
N ASN A 99 -0.62 1.79 -14.70
CA ASN A 99 -0.03 1.46 -15.99
C ASN A 99 1.11 2.42 -16.35
N ILE A 100 2.10 1.92 -17.09
CA ILE A 100 3.18 2.72 -17.70
C ILE A 100 3.32 2.24 -19.14
N THR A 101 3.24 3.18 -20.09
CA THR A 101 3.49 2.92 -21.51
C THR A 101 4.82 3.57 -21.90
N LYS A 102 5.10 3.73 -23.20
CA LYS A 102 6.33 4.37 -23.67
C LYS A 102 6.39 5.87 -23.37
N ASP A 103 5.24 6.53 -23.30
CA ASP A 103 5.11 7.99 -23.25
C ASP A 103 4.07 8.49 -22.24
N SER A 104 3.34 7.57 -21.60
CA SER A 104 2.34 7.91 -20.58
C SER A 104 2.38 7.00 -19.36
N LEU A 105 1.74 7.46 -18.29
CA LEU A 105 1.42 6.65 -17.12
C LEU A 105 -0.03 6.90 -16.70
N THR A 106 -0.61 5.93 -16.00
CA THR A 106 -1.93 6.06 -15.38
C THR A 106 -1.80 5.95 -13.87
N ILE A 107 -2.36 6.93 -13.15
CA ILE A 107 -2.33 7.02 -11.68
C ILE A 107 -3.76 7.08 -11.12
N SER A 108 -4.02 6.43 -10.00
CA SER A 108 -5.29 6.57 -9.27
C SER A 108 -5.32 7.82 -8.38
N SER A 109 -6.50 8.35 -8.06
CA SER A 109 -6.66 9.50 -7.15
C SER A 109 -6.05 9.27 -5.76
N THR A 110 -6.26 8.07 -5.21
CA THR A 110 -5.68 7.57 -3.94
C THR A 110 -5.53 6.05 -4.06
N MET A 111 -5.23 5.34 -2.97
CA MET A 111 -4.87 3.92 -3.03
C MET A 111 -6.02 3.01 -3.49
N ASN A 112 -7.20 3.18 -2.90
CA ASN A 112 -8.39 2.38 -3.21
C ASN A 112 -9.69 3.18 -2.97
N GLU A 113 -10.84 2.56 -3.24
CA GLU A 113 -12.16 3.19 -3.08
C GLU A 113 -12.48 3.58 -1.63
N ASN A 114 -12.04 2.79 -0.65
CA ASN A 114 -12.23 3.09 0.77
C ASN A 114 -11.46 4.35 1.19
N CYS A 115 -10.21 4.49 0.73
CA CYS A 115 -9.44 5.71 0.93
C CYS A 115 -10.11 6.91 0.26
N ALA A 116 -10.60 6.76 -0.97
CA ALA A 116 -11.27 7.85 -1.68
C ALA A 116 -12.52 8.33 -0.92
N LYS A 117 -13.33 7.38 -0.43
CA LYS A 117 -14.51 7.67 0.39
C LYS A 117 -14.13 8.39 1.69
N TYR A 118 -13.08 7.93 2.36
CA TYR A 118 -12.59 8.55 3.59
C TYR A 118 -12.09 9.98 3.36
N GLU A 119 -11.36 10.20 2.26
CA GLU A 119 -10.83 11.50 1.85
C GLU A 119 -11.91 12.45 1.28
N GLY A 120 -13.14 11.96 1.04
CA GLY A 120 -14.22 12.74 0.44
C GLY A 120 -14.02 13.05 -1.04
N ILE A 121 -13.27 12.20 -1.75
CA ILE A 121 -12.98 12.32 -3.19
C ILE A 121 -13.52 11.10 -3.95
N LYS A 122 -13.59 11.21 -5.28
CA LYS A 122 -13.94 10.07 -6.14
C LYS A 122 -12.70 9.21 -6.43
N TYR A 123 -12.88 7.89 -6.42
CA TYR A 123 -11.85 6.98 -6.93
C TYR A 123 -11.85 7.02 -8.46
N GLU A 124 -10.79 7.56 -9.04
CA GLU A 124 -10.65 7.75 -10.49
C GLU A 124 -9.23 7.44 -10.95
N LEU A 125 -9.08 7.15 -12.24
CA LEU A 125 -7.79 6.96 -12.89
C LEU A 125 -7.53 8.13 -13.83
N PHE A 126 -6.32 8.67 -13.75
CA PHE A 126 -5.86 9.79 -14.57
C PHE A 126 -4.65 9.35 -15.38
N THR A 127 -4.64 9.69 -16.67
CA THR A 127 -3.52 9.38 -17.56
C THR A 127 -2.80 10.68 -17.92
N TYR A 128 -1.48 10.66 -17.76
CA TYR A 128 -0.58 11.79 -18.02
C TYR A 128 0.53 11.38 -18.97
N SER A 129 1.10 12.34 -19.70
CA SER A 129 2.40 12.11 -20.32
C SER A 129 3.45 11.92 -19.23
N ILE A 130 4.46 11.07 -19.48
CA ILE A 130 5.59 10.94 -18.55
C ILE A 130 6.33 12.27 -18.34
N LYS A 131 6.23 13.20 -19.30
CA LYS A 131 6.85 14.53 -19.21
C LYS A 131 6.07 15.52 -18.35
N ASP A 132 4.83 15.18 -17.96
CA ASP A 132 3.98 16.08 -17.17
C ASP A 132 4.36 16.06 -15.67
N ILE A 133 5.17 15.10 -15.22
CA ILE A 133 5.59 15.00 -13.81
C ILE A 133 6.60 16.09 -13.50
N VAL A 134 6.28 16.96 -12.55
CA VAL A 134 7.12 18.11 -12.18
C VAL A 134 7.76 17.98 -10.80
N ILE A 135 7.12 17.28 -9.86
CA ILE A 135 7.67 17.03 -8.52
C ILE A 135 7.37 15.60 -8.09
N ALA A 136 8.39 14.91 -7.60
CA ALA A 136 8.23 13.69 -6.81
C ALA A 136 8.65 13.95 -5.37
N ARG A 137 7.85 13.50 -4.40
CA ARG A 137 8.17 13.58 -2.98
C ARG A 137 8.41 12.19 -2.43
N PHE A 138 9.39 12.09 -1.53
CA PHE A 138 9.73 10.85 -0.86
C PHE A 138 9.79 11.13 0.63
N ILE A 139 9.03 10.38 1.41
CA ILE A 139 9.09 10.48 2.87
C ILE A 139 10.50 10.12 3.34
N ASN A 140 11.01 10.93 4.25
CA ASN A 140 12.27 10.71 4.96
C ASN A 140 11.99 10.28 6.40
N ASP A 141 11.16 11.06 7.09
CA ASP A 141 10.70 10.76 8.45
C ASP A 141 9.18 10.82 8.50
N ARG A 142 8.58 9.67 8.81
CA ARG A 142 7.12 9.50 8.89
C ARG A 142 6.53 10.22 10.10
N SER A 143 7.23 10.19 11.24
CA SER A 143 6.77 10.76 12.51
C SER A 143 6.73 12.28 12.48
N LEU A 144 7.65 12.87 11.71
CA LEU A 144 7.76 14.33 11.56
C LEU A 144 7.11 14.85 10.26
N GLY A 145 6.57 13.96 9.42
CA GLY A 145 6.01 14.35 8.12
C GLY A 145 7.04 15.05 7.21
N ILE A 146 8.30 14.61 7.27
CA ILE A 146 9.39 15.22 6.51
C ILE A 146 9.51 14.50 5.16
N PHE A 147 9.55 15.30 4.09
CA PHE A 147 9.69 14.80 2.72
C PHE A 147 10.93 15.39 2.06
N SER A 148 11.70 14.54 1.40
CA SER A 148 12.63 14.98 0.36
C SER A 148 11.85 15.23 -0.94
N LYS A 149 12.21 16.27 -1.68
CA LYS A 149 11.54 16.65 -2.93
C LYS A 149 12.53 16.61 -4.09
N LYS A 150 12.11 16.04 -5.21
CA LYS A 150 12.81 16.13 -6.50
C LYS A 150 11.97 16.95 -7.46
N LYS A 151 12.45 18.14 -7.79
CA LYS A 151 11.89 18.96 -8.87
C LYS A 151 12.47 18.46 -10.19
N ILE A 152 11.61 18.05 -11.10
CA ILE A 152 11.97 17.49 -12.40
C ILE A 152 11.90 18.64 -13.39
N ASN A 153 13.07 19.21 -13.67
CA ASN A 153 13.23 20.33 -14.59
C ASN A 153 14.15 19.91 -15.76
N ASP A 154 14.64 20.88 -16.55
CA ASP A 154 15.51 20.63 -17.69
C ASP A 154 16.85 19.96 -17.34
N ALA A 155 17.23 19.84 -16.07
CA ALA A 155 18.40 19.07 -15.66
C ALA A 155 18.14 17.55 -15.61
N TYR A 156 16.88 17.13 -15.74
CA TYR A 156 16.46 15.73 -15.74
C TYR A 156 16.10 15.25 -17.15
N GLU A 157 16.29 13.96 -17.35
CA GLU A 157 15.72 13.20 -18.45
C GLU A 157 14.69 12.21 -17.89
N VAL A 158 13.60 12.06 -18.63
CA VAL A 158 12.45 11.25 -18.25
C VAL A 158 12.12 10.33 -19.42
N PHE A 159 12.25 9.03 -19.20
CA PHE A 159 12.05 8.03 -20.25
C PHE A 159 11.63 6.69 -19.65
N THR A 160 11.06 5.81 -20.46
CA THR A 160 10.65 4.48 -20.01
C THR A 160 11.62 3.41 -20.46
N MET A 161 11.83 2.40 -19.62
CA MET A 161 12.69 1.24 -19.89
C MET A 161 11.87 -0.04 -19.72
N LYS A 162 12.09 -1.04 -20.58
CA LYS A 162 11.52 -2.38 -20.36
C LYS A 162 12.38 -3.16 -19.36
N VAL A 163 11.73 -3.80 -18.41
CA VAL A 163 12.36 -4.69 -17.41
C VAL A 163 11.50 -5.94 -17.23
N ASP A 164 12.11 -7.03 -16.76
CA ASP A 164 11.41 -8.32 -16.59
C ASP A 164 10.37 -8.31 -15.46
N LYS A 165 10.51 -7.38 -14.50
CA LYS A 165 9.64 -7.28 -13.31
C LYS A 165 9.14 -5.85 -13.14
N ALA A 166 8.32 -5.37 -14.07
CA ALA A 166 7.90 -3.96 -14.08
C ALA A 166 6.86 -3.65 -13.00
N LYS A 167 5.94 -4.59 -12.75
CA LYS A 167 4.88 -4.49 -11.75
C LYS A 167 5.36 -4.98 -10.38
N LEU A 168 4.93 -4.29 -9.33
CA LEU A 168 5.01 -4.77 -7.95
C LEU A 168 3.74 -5.53 -7.59
N CYS A 169 3.88 -6.76 -7.13
CA CYS A 169 2.73 -7.51 -6.64
C CYS A 169 2.41 -7.08 -5.21
N PRO A 170 1.22 -6.55 -4.92
CA PRO A 170 0.84 -6.21 -3.55
C PRO A 170 1.04 -7.40 -2.61
N ALA A 171 1.55 -7.14 -1.41
CA ALA A 171 1.75 -8.18 -0.42
C ALA A 171 0.43 -8.45 0.30
N VAL A 172 0.01 -9.71 0.39
CA VAL A 172 -1.10 -10.09 1.27
C VAL A 172 -0.52 -10.58 2.57
N LEU A 173 -0.73 -9.82 3.64
CA LEU A 173 -0.11 -10.06 4.94
C LEU A 173 -1.17 -10.33 6.00
N THR A 174 -0.90 -11.33 6.84
CA THR A 174 -1.68 -11.61 8.06
C THR A 174 -1.03 -10.91 9.24
N PHE A 175 -1.82 -10.17 10.02
CA PHE A 175 -1.39 -9.34 11.13
C PHE A 175 -1.74 -10.04 12.47
N PRO A 176 -0.81 -10.81 13.09
CA PRO A 176 -1.15 -11.65 14.24
C PRO A 176 -1.57 -10.83 15.47
N LYS A 177 -0.94 -9.65 15.65
CA LYS A 177 -1.26 -8.71 16.72
C LYS A 177 -2.60 -7.99 16.54
N ARG A 178 -3.26 -8.17 15.39
CA ARG A 178 -4.58 -7.62 15.05
C ARG A 178 -5.59 -8.75 14.82
N ASN A 179 -5.62 -9.74 15.73
CA ASN A 179 -6.53 -10.88 15.65
C ASN A 179 -6.46 -11.64 14.30
N ASN A 180 -5.26 -11.80 13.75
CA ASN A 180 -5.01 -12.42 12.44
C ASN A 180 -5.78 -11.74 11.28
N GLU A 181 -6.00 -10.44 11.36
CA GLU A 181 -6.54 -9.63 10.26
C GLU A 181 -5.61 -9.74 9.05
N VAL A 182 -6.20 -9.87 7.86
CA VAL A 182 -5.44 -9.98 6.61
C VAL A 182 -5.64 -8.73 5.79
N LYS A 183 -4.54 -8.19 5.25
CA LYS A 183 -4.55 -6.97 4.45
C LYS A 183 -3.81 -7.15 3.15
N VAL A 184 -4.34 -6.54 2.11
CA VAL A 184 -3.57 -6.19 0.91
C VAL A 184 -2.74 -4.98 1.26
N CYS A 185 -1.43 -5.11 1.08
CA CYS A 185 -0.47 -4.10 1.39
C CYS A 185 0.26 -3.67 0.11
N HIS A 186 0.32 -2.36 -0.11
CA HIS A 186 0.94 -1.75 -1.28
C HIS A 186 2.31 -1.17 -0.94
N TYR A 187 3.22 -1.21 -1.90
CA TYR A 187 4.52 -0.60 -1.75
C TYR A 187 4.44 0.90 -1.96
N TYR A 188 5.07 1.68 -1.09
CA TYR A 188 5.19 3.13 -1.19
C TYR A 188 6.66 3.53 -1.27
N LEU A 189 7.03 4.31 -2.29
CA LEU A 189 8.44 4.69 -2.49
C LEU A 189 8.83 5.85 -1.57
N THR A 190 9.68 5.58 -0.58
CA THR A 190 10.29 6.55 0.33
C THR A 190 11.73 6.84 -0.07
N ASP A 191 12.40 7.76 0.65
CA ASP A 191 13.80 8.09 0.34
C ASP A 191 14.77 6.97 0.76
N GLN A 192 14.32 6.05 1.62
CA GLN A 192 15.05 4.88 2.10
C GLN A 192 14.83 3.64 1.23
N GLY A 193 13.75 3.58 0.45
CA GLY A 193 13.39 2.43 -0.37
C GLY A 193 11.87 2.26 -0.43
N TYR A 194 11.40 1.03 -0.66
CA TYR A 194 9.97 0.75 -0.58
C TYR A 194 9.57 0.43 0.85
N ASP A 195 8.63 1.21 1.35
CA ASP A 195 7.83 0.88 2.53
C ASP A 195 6.54 0.18 2.10
N ILE A 196 5.79 -0.31 3.08
CA ILE A 196 4.54 -1.03 2.86
C ILE A 196 3.44 -0.31 3.64
N LEU A 197 2.39 0.02 2.91
CA LEU A 197 1.17 0.63 3.40
C LEU A 197 0.00 -0.34 3.28
N PHE A 198 -0.97 -0.20 4.16
CA PHE A 198 -2.25 -0.92 4.07
C PHE A 198 -3.40 -0.02 4.52
N GLU A 199 -4.62 -0.40 4.19
CA GLU A 199 -5.81 0.37 4.54
C GLU A 199 -6.50 -0.16 5.82
N THR A 200 -6.83 0.74 6.74
CA THR A 200 -7.72 0.49 7.88
C THR A 200 -8.85 1.52 7.91
N ASN A 201 -10.08 1.11 7.63
CA ASN A 201 -11.27 1.98 7.62
C ASN A 201 -11.11 3.24 6.75
N GLY A 202 -10.46 3.10 5.59
CA GLY A 202 -10.13 4.15 4.64
C GLY A 202 -8.84 4.92 4.95
N PHE A 203 -8.23 4.75 6.13
CA PHE A 203 -6.94 5.35 6.45
C PHE A 203 -5.77 4.53 5.89
N LEU A 204 -4.73 5.22 5.43
CA LEU A 204 -3.46 4.61 5.03
C LEU A 204 -2.52 4.49 6.23
N ASP A 205 -2.28 3.25 6.66
CA ASP A 205 -1.38 2.91 7.76
C ASP A 205 -0.05 2.37 7.25
N TYR A 206 1.02 2.69 7.99
CA TYR A 206 2.32 2.06 7.81
C TYR A 206 2.41 0.74 8.56
N MET A 207 3.24 -0.17 8.06
CA MET A 207 3.68 -1.30 8.87
C MET A 207 4.50 -0.81 10.08
N GLN A 208 4.01 -1.10 11.28
CA GLN A 208 4.62 -0.69 12.56
C GLN A 208 5.41 -1.80 13.28
N TYR A 209 5.36 -3.03 12.78
CA TYR A 209 6.06 -4.17 13.37
C TYR A 209 6.44 -5.21 12.31
N PRO A 210 7.44 -6.07 12.57
CA PRO A 210 7.81 -7.14 11.64
C PRO A 210 6.63 -8.08 11.39
N VAL A 211 6.33 -8.34 10.12
CA VAL A 211 5.36 -9.34 9.70
C VAL A 211 6.10 -10.43 8.93
N TYR A 212 5.77 -11.69 9.20
CA TYR A 212 6.35 -12.81 8.48
C TYR A 212 5.75 -12.88 7.07
N TRP A 213 6.63 -12.93 6.08
CA TRP A 213 6.27 -13.21 4.70
C TRP A 213 6.02 -14.71 4.56
N GLN A 214 4.86 -15.10 4.06
CA GLN A 214 4.60 -16.47 3.61
C GLN A 214 4.95 -16.60 2.13
#